data_AF-A0A0F9E8B1-F1
#
_entry.id   AF-A0A0F9E8B1-F1
#
_cell.length_a   1.000
_cell.length_b   1.000
_cell.length_c   1.000
_cell.angle_alpha   90.00
_cell.angle_beta   90.00
_cell.angle_gamma   90.00
#
_symmetry.space_group_name_H-M   'P 1'
#
loop_
_entity.id
_entity.type
_entity.pdbx_description
1 polymer ?
#
loop_
_entity_poly.entity_id
_entity_poly.type
_entity_poly.pdbx_seq_one_letter_code
_entity_poly.pdbx_strand_id
1 'polypeptide(L)'
;MNSNNPKYVEARKMMVQAAIDEISKVQNFNNFYQTSFYQIAKFGLQLDARKENLFASDHWSDPQCKDELIENIRKFLTKHLK
;
A
#
# COMPACT_ATOMS: atom_id res chain seq x y z
N MET A 1 -17.62 15.20 -5.64
CA MET A 1 -16.51 16.09 -6.04
C MET A 1 -15.87 15.53 -7.30
N ASN A 2 -15.64 16.36 -8.32
CA ASN A 2 -15.10 15.90 -9.60
C ASN A 2 -13.61 15.53 -9.41
N SER A 3 -13.31 14.24 -9.37
CA SER A 3 -11.99 13.65 -9.06
C SER A 3 -10.88 14.03 -10.06
N ASN A 4 -11.18 14.74 -11.14
CA ASN A 4 -10.22 15.02 -12.22
C ASN A 4 -9.46 16.35 -12.10
N ASN A 5 -9.58 17.10 -11.00
CA ASN A 5 -8.80 18.31 -10.83
C ASN A 5 -7.30 17.96 -10.62
N PRO A 6 -6.37 18.47 -11.45
CA PRO A 6 -4.95 18.10 -11.44
C PRO A 6 -4.28 18.22 -10.06
N LYS A 7 -4.65 19.22 -9.26
CA LYS A 7 -4.09 19.42 -7.92
C LYS A 7 -4.38 18.25 -6.98
N TYR A 8 -5.58 17.69 -7.07
CA TYR A 8 -5.96 16.52 -6.26
C TYR A 8 -5.33 15.24 -6.80
N VAL A 9 -5.14 15.13 -8.13
CA VAL A 9 -4.41 14.00 -8.74
C VAL A 9 -2.98 13.95 -8.23
N GLU A 10 -2.27 15.08 -8.25
CA GLU A 10 -0.88 15.13 -7.78
C GLU A 10 -0.75 14.91 -6.27
N ALA A 11 -1.64 15.50 -5.47
CA ALA A 11 -1.66 15.24 -4.02
C ALA A 11 -1.86 13.75 -3.71
N ARG A 12 -2.73 13.05 -4.44
CA ARG A 12 -2.95 11.61 -4.30
C ARG A 12 -1.71 10.78 -4.67
N LYS A 13 -1.07 11.09 -5.80
CA LYS A 13 0.18 10.43 -6.20
C LYS A 13 1.26 10.60 -5.13
N MET A 14 1.38 11.78 -4.54
CA MET A 14 2.32 12.05 -3.45
C MET A 14 1.99 11.21 -2.19
N MET A 15 0.71 11.07 -1.83
CA MET A 15 0.31 10.22 -0.70
C MET A 15 0.62 8.74 -0.93
N VAL A 16 0.32 8.22 -2.12
CA VAL A 16 0.64 6.83 -2.49
C VAL A 16 2.15 6.62 -2.44
N GLN A 17 2.93 7.52 -3.04
CA GLN A 17 4.37 7.41 -3.06
C GLN A 17 4.96 7.46 -1.64
N ALA A 18 4.47 8.36 -0.78
CA ALA A 18 4.91 8.46 0.61
C ALA A 18 4.67 7.15 1.39
N ALA A 19 3.52 6.52 1.22
CA ALA A 19 3.21 5.24 1.85
C ALA A 19 4.15 4.12 1.36
N ILE A 20 4.40 4.07 0.05
CA ILE A 20 5.32 3.10 -0.56
C ILE A 20 6.76 3.33 -0.10
N ASP A 21 7.20 4.57 0.02
CA ASP A 21 8.53 4.91 0.52
C ASP A 21 8.72 4.46 1.98
N GLU A 22 7.71 4.66 2.84
CA GLU A 22 7.74 4.19 4.23
C GLU A 22 7.85 2.65 4.31
N ILE A 23 7.10 1.93 3.49
CA ILE A 23 7.13 0.46 3.43
C ILE A 23 8.47 -0.04 2.88
N SER A 24 9.00 0.61 1.84
CA SER A 24 10.22 0.17 1.15
C SER A 24 11.45 0.26 2.05
N LYS A 25 11.49 1.29 2.92
CA LYS A 25 12.56 1.53 3.90
C LYS A 25 12.65 0.48 5.01
N VAL A 26 11.67 -0.41 5.16
CA VAL A 26 11.69 -1.46 6.17
C VAL A 26 12.79 -2.48 5.85
N GLN A 27 13.89 -2.44 6.60
CA GLN A 27 15.00 -3.38 6.42
C GLN A 27 14.73 -4.74 7.05
N ASN A 28 14.05 -4.76 8.22
CA ASN A 28 13.68 -6.01 8.88
C ASN A 28 12.36 -6.54 8.31
N PHE A 29 12.43 -7.64 7.56
CA PHE A 29 11.26 -8.23 6.91
C PHE A 29 10.15 -8.65 7.89
N ASN A 30 10.48 -9.02 9.14
CA ASN A 30 9.47 -9.33 10.16
C ASN A 30 8.55 -8.12 10.45
N ASN A 31 9.05 -6.90 10.26
CA ASN A 31 8.28 -5.67 10.44
C ASN A 31 7.55 -5.24 9.16
N PHE A 32 7.84 -5.88 8.01
CA PHE A 32 7.32 -5.47 6.70
C PHE A 32 5.79 -5.63 6.63
N TYR A 33 5.27 -6.78 7.07
CA TYR A 33 3.83 -7.02 7.14
C TYR A 33 3.11 -5.97 8.00
N GLN A 34 3.57 -5.78 9.23
CA GLN A 34 2.95 -4.85 10.17
C GLN A 34 3.01 -3.40 9.67
N THR A 35 4.14 -2.97 9.13
CA THR A 35 4.29 -1.63 8.56
C THR A 35 3.36 -1.42 7.37
N SER A 36 3.27 -2.42 6.48
CA SER A 36 2.38 -2.38 5.32
C SER A 36 0.91 -2.29 5.75
N PHE A 37 0.50 -3.13 6.70
CA PHE A 37 -0.86 -3.10 7.25
C PHE A 37 -1.18 -1.73 7.87
N TYR A 38 -0.26 -1.14 8.64
CA TYR A 38 -0.48 0.18 9.23
C TYR A 38 -0.59 1.29 8.18
N GLN A 39 0.19 1.26 7.10
CA GLN A 39 0.01 2.25 6.03
C GLN A 39 -1.38 2.13 5.41
N ILE A 40 -1.84 0.90 5.11
CA ILE A 40 -3.19 0.68 4.59
C ILE A 40 -4.26 1.18 5.57
N ALA A 41 -4.11 0.88 6.86
CA ALA A 41 -5.06 1.29 7.90
C ALA A 41 -5.09 2.82 8.11
N LYS A 42 -3.98 3.54 7.94
CA LYS A 42 -3.95 5.02 7.99
C LYS A 42 -4.88 5.66 6.96
N PHE A 43 -5.12 5.00 5.84
CA PHE A 43 -6.07 5.44 4.82
C PHE A 43 -7.51 4.93 5.04
N GLY A 44 -7.77 4.17 6.11
CA GLY A 44 -9.07 3.55 6.37
C GLY A 44 -9.40 2.38 5.44
N LEU A 45 -8.41 1.82 4.73
CA LEU A 45 -8.60 0.81 3.68
C LEU A 45 -8.46 -0.64 4.18
N GLN A 46 -8.39 -0.87 5.49
CA GLN A 46 -8.17 -2.21 6.05
C GLN A 46 -9.28 -3.21 5.69
N LEU A 47 -10.53 -2.76 5.55
CA LEU A 47 -11.65 -3.62 5.16
C LEU A 47 -11.59 -3.99 3.68
N ASP A 48 -11.22 -3.05 2.81
CA ASP A 48 -11.07 -3.30 1.38
C ASP A 48 -9.84 -4.17 1.08
N ALA A 49 -8.75 -3.96 1.81
CA ALA A 49 -7.57 -4.83 1.73
C ALA A 49 -7.90 -6.27 2.13
N ARG A 50 -8.78 -6.47 3.13
CA ARG A 50 -9.27 -7.80 3.50
C ARG A 50 -10.16 -8.39 2.42
N LYS A 51 -11.08 -7.63 1.83
CA LYS A 51 -11.95 -8.10 0.73
C LYS A 51 -11.15 -8.51 -0.51
N GLU A 52 -10.06 -7.81 -0.78
CA GLU A 52 -9.17 -8.08 -1.92
C GLU A 52 -8.03 -9.06 -1.58
N ASN A 53 -8.02 -9.64 -0.38
CA ASN A 53 -7.00 -10.60 0.05
C ASN A 53 -5.56 -10.08 -0.09
N LEU A 54 -5.34 -8.76 0.05
CA LEU A 54 -4.04 -8.12 -0.14
C LEU A 54 -2.95 -8.74 0.76
N PHE A 55 -3.33 -9.15 1.97
CA PHE A 55 -2.46 -9.72 3.00
C PHE A 55 -2.53 -11.24 3.13
N ALA A 56 -3.22 -11.94 2.21
CA ALA A 56 -3.51 -13.37 2.36
C ALA A 56 -2.51 -14.32 1.68
N SER A 57 -1.57 -13.79 0.89
CA SER A 57 -0.58 -14.61 0.17
C SER A 57 0.51 -15.15 1.10
N ASP A 58 0.99 -16.37 0.84
CA ASP A 58 2.17 -16.93 1.52
C ASP A 58 3.45 -16.11 1.26
N HIS A 59 3.45 -15.28 0.21
CA HIS A 59 4.54 -14.35 -0.13
C HIS A 59 4.91 -13.42 1.04
N TRP A 60 3.98 -13.14 1.97
CA TRP A 60 4.25 -12.31 3.16
C TRP A 60 5.23 -12.95 4.15
N SER A 61 5.56 -14.23 3.98
CA SER A 61 6.57 -14.94 4.77
C SER A 61 7.92 -15.07 4.04
N ASP A 62 8.02 -14.63 2.79
CA ASP A 62 9.22 -14.74 1.97
C ASP A 62 9.83 -13.35 1.65
N PRO A 63 11.04 -13.04 2.18
CA PRO A 63 11.75 -11.79 1.85
C PRO A 63 12.02 -11.58 0.36
N GLN A 64 12.11 -12.65 -0.45
CA GLN A 64 12.34 -12.55 -1.89
C GLN A 64 11.12 -11.97 -2.62
N CYS A 65 9.92 -12.11 -2.05
CA CYS A 65 8.69 -11.56 -2.61
C CYS A 65 8.46 -10.09 -2.25
N LYS A 66 9.37 -9.44 -1.50
CA LYS A 66 9.17 -8.08 -0.98
C LYS A 66 8.81 -7.06 -2.08
N ASP A 67 9.52 -7.09 -3.21
CA ASP A 67 9.27 -6.14 -4.32
C ASP A 67 7.90 -6.38 -4.99
N GLU A 68 7.49 -7.63 -5.13
CA GLU A 68 6.16 -7.99 -5.64
C GLU A 68 5.06 -7.49 -4.70
N LEU A 69 5.25 -7.69 -3.39
CA LEU A 69 4.31 -7.20 -2.37
C LEU A 69 4.19 -5.68 -2.37
N ILE A 70 5.31 -4.96 -2.50
CA ILE A 70 5.32 -3.50 -2.64
C ILE A 70 4.49 -3.06 -3.85
N GLU A 71 4.66 -3.74 -4.99
CA GLU A 71 3.91 -3.42 -6.21
C GLU A 71 2.41 -3.73 -6.07
N ASN A 72 2.04 -4.82 -5.39
CA ASN A 72 0.65 -5.14 -5.08
C ASN A 72 0.01 -4.05 -4.19
N ILE A 73 0.73 -3.55 -3.19
CA ILE A 73 0.29 -2.44 -2.35
C ILE A 73 0.13 -1.16 -3.18
N ARG A 74 1.09 -0.86 -4.08
CA ARG A 74 1.04 0.33 -4.96
C ARG A 74 -0.22 0.31 -5.82
N LYS A 75 -0.52 -0.82 -6.45
CA LYS A 75 -1.73 -1.01 -7.27
C LYS A 75 -3.00 -0.87 -6.43
N PHE A 76 -3.03 -1.47 -5.24
CA PHE A 76 -4.15 -1.36 -4.32
C PHE A 76 -4.43 0.09 -3.91
N LEU A 77 -3.41 0.82 -3.45
CA LEU A 77 -3.56 2.23 -3.04
C LEU A 77 -4.00 3.12 -4.20
N THR A 78 -3.43 2.93 -5.39
CA THR A 78 -3.81 3.69 -6.59
C THR A 78 -5.26 3.43 -7.01
N LYS A 79 -5.75 2.20 -6.80
CA LYS A 79 -7.14 1.82 -7.10
C LYS A 79 -8.15 2.46 -6.16
N HIS A 80 -7.83 2.53 -4.87
CA HIS A 80 -8.78 2.91 -3.81
C HIS A 80 -8.74 4.40 -3.44
N LEU A 81 -7.59 5.06 -3.59
CA LEU A 81 -7.46 6.50 -3.30
C LEU A 81 -7.91 7.39 -4.49
N LYS A 82 -8.86 6.93 -5.31
CA LYS A 82 -9.37 7.63 -6.51
C LYS A 82 -10.11 8.92 -6.22
#